data_AF-A0A2K5VKI1-F1
#
_entry.id   AF-A0A2K5VKI1-F1
#
_cell.length_a   1.000
_cell.length_b   1.000
_cell.length_c   1.000
_cell.angle_alpha   90.00
_cell.angle_beta   90.00
_cell.angle_gamma   90.00
#
_symmetry.space_group_name_H-M   'P 1'
#
loop_
_entity.id
_entity.type
_entity.pdbx_description
1 polymer ?
#
loop_
_entity_poly.entity_id
_entity_poly.type
_entity_poly.pdbx_seq_one_letter_code
_entity_poly.pdbx_strand_id
1 'polypeptide(L)'
;CPSRVQVEFYVNENTFKERLKLFFIKNQRSSLRIRLFNFSLKLLTCLLYIVRVLLDDPALGIGCWGCPKQNYSFNDSSSEINWAPILWVERKMTLWAIQVTLAHIPFLHSILPSFLPPSTSIPFHSFPFLLPPRSPLPFIITIFWPPLRNLFIPVFLNCWLAKHALENMINDFHRAILRTQSAMFNQVLILFCTLLCLVFTGTCGIQHLERAGENLSLLTSFYFCIVTFSTVGYGDVTPKIWPSQLLVVIMICVALVVLPLQFEELVYLWMERQKSGGNYSRHRAQTEKHVVLCVSSLKIDLLMDFLNEFYAHPRLQDYYVVILCPTEMDVQVRRVLQIPLWSQRVIYLQGSALKDQDLMRAKMDNGEACFILSSRNEVDRTAADHQTILRAWAVKDFAPNCPLYVQILKPENKFHVKFADHVVCEEECKYAMLALNCICPATSTLITLLVHTSRGQ
;
A
#
# COMPACT_ATOMS: atom_id res chain seq x y z
N CYS A 1 38.33 40.61 -0.97
CA CYS A 1 38.13 39.39 -1.78
C CYS A 1 37.56 38.29 -0.88
N PRO A 2 36.31 37.84 -1.08
CA PRO A 2 35.82 36.69 -0.34
C PRO A 2 36.48 35.43 -0.90
N SER A 3 36.97 34.59 0.01
CA SER A 3 37.49 33.26 -0.25
C SER A 3 36.43 32.42 -0.97
N ARG A 4 36.76 31.98 -2.19
CA ARG A 4 35.95 31.01 -2.94
C ARG A 4 35.82 29.74 -2.08
N VAL A 5 34.60 29.44 -1.67
CA VAL A 5 34.21 28.10 -1.22
C VAL A 5 34.43 27.16 -2.41
N GLN A 6 35.44 26.30 -2.33
CA GLN A 6 35.59 25.19 -3.27
C GLN A 6 34.45 24.21 -3.01
N VAL A 7 33.49 24.21 -3.91
CA VAL A 7 32.43 23.21 -3.99
C VAL A 7 33.06 21.94 -4.56
N GLU A 8 33.49 21.01 -3.69
CA GLU A 8 34.08 19.70 -4.04
C GLU A 8 33.06 18.72 -4.71
N PHE A 9 32.12 19.21 -5.51
CA PHE A 9 31.10 18.34 -6.12
C PHE A 9 31.51 17.71 -7.46
N TYR A 10 32.66 18.07 -8.04
CA TYR A 10 33.00 17.65 -9.41
C TYR A 10 33.97 16.47 -9.56
N VAL A 11 34.65 16.03 -8.49
CA VAL A 11 35.70 14.98 -8.61
C VAL A 11 35.16 13.57 -8.34
N ASN A 12 34.08 13.42 -7.58
CA ASN A 12 33.60 12.10 -7.15
C ASN A 12 32.73 11.36 -8.20
N GLU A 13 31.99 12.07 -9.06
CA GLU A 13 31.01 11.45 -9.97
C GLU A 13 31.61 10.60 -11.09
N ASN A 14 32.88 10.82 -11.45
CA ASN A 14 33.53 10.12 -12.56
C ASN A 14 34.22 8.81 -12.19
N THR A 15 34.23 8.42 -10.92
CA THR A 15 34.77 7.11 -10.53
C THR A 15 33.83 5.98 -10.99
N PHE A 16 34.40 4.85 -11.46
CA PHE A 16 33.61 3.67 -11.86
C PHE A 16 32.63 3.22 -10.77
N LYS A 17 33.06 3.34 -9.50
CA LYS A 17 32.28 3.05 -8.30
C LYS A 17 31.07 3.98 -8.14
N GLU A 18 31.24 5.29 -8.33
CA GLU A 18 30.12 6.22 -8.26
C GLU A 18 29.16 6.05 -9.43
N ARG A 19 29.64 5.76 -10.64
CA ARG A 19 28.78 5.44 -11.79
C ARG A 19 27.92 4.19 -11.52
N LEU A 20 28.51 3.16 -10.91
CA LEU A 20 27.77 1.98 -10.43
C LEU A 20 26.75 2.34 -9.35
N LYS A 21 27.14 3.13 -8.34
CA LYS A 21 26.23 3.58 -7.28
C LYS A 21 25.09 4.44 -7.84
N LEU A 22 25.38 5.28 -8.82
CA LEU A 22 24.39 6.09 -9.54
C LEU A 22 23.42 5.21 -10.29
N PHE A 23 23.90 4.23 -11.06
CA PHE A 23 23.06 3.35 -11.87
C PHE A 23 22.16 2.43 -11.03
N PHE A 24 22.70 1.83 -9.96
CA PHE A 24 21.97 0.86 -9.13
C PHE A 24 21.12 1.49 -8.02
N ILE A 25 21.57 2.59 -7.42
CA ILE A 25 20.97 3.14 -6.18
C ILE A 25 20.40 4.54 -6.38
N LYS A 26 21.17 5.49 -6.92
CA LYS A 26 20.73 6.90 -6.94
C LYS A 26 19.75 7.19 -8.09
N ASN A 27 19.86 6.53 -9.24
CA ASN A 27 18.99 6.76 -10.38
C ASN A 27 17.74 5.87 -10.31
N GLN A 28 16.61 6.53 -10.05
CA GLN A 28 15.33 5.91 -9.76
C GLN A 28 14.78 5.06 -10.91
N ARG A 29 14.88 5.53 -12.16
CA ARG A 29 14.36 4.80 -13.33
C ARG A 29 15.17 3.54 -13.65
N SER A 30 16.49 3.62 -13.55
CA SER A 30 17.36 2.47 -13.77
C SER A 30 17.25 1.47 -12.61
N SER A 31 17.25 1.94 -11.36
CA SER A 31 17.09 1.09 -10.19
C SER A 31 15.78 0.29 -10.24
N LEU A 32 14.67 0.94 -10.59
CA LEU A 32 13.37 0.27 -10.75
C LEU A 32 13.41 -0.82 -11.84
N ARG A 33 13.99 -0.52 -13.01
CA ARG A 33 14.13 -1.49 -14.10
C ARG A 33 14.96 -2.71 -13.69
N ILE A 34 16.06 -2.50 -12.97
CA ILE A 34 16.92 -3.57 -12.47
C ILE A 34 16.17 -4.45 -11.46
N ARG A 35 15.42 -3.84 -10.54
CA ARG A 35 14.60 -4.57 -9.55
C ARG A 35 13.49 -5.37 -10.22
N LEU A 36 12.80 -4.78 -11.20
CA LEU A 36 11.76 -5.45 -11.98
C LEU A 36 12.33 -6.61 -12.79
N PHE A 37 13.51 -6.43 -13.40
CA PHE A 37 14.22 -7.49 -14.09
C PHE A 37 14.59 -8.63 -13.14
N ASN A 38 15.20 -8.35 -11.99
CA ASN A 38 15.50 -9.36 -10.97
C ASN A 38 14.25 -10.08 -10.44
N PHE A 39 13.14 -9.35 -10.27
CA PHE A 39 11.85 -9.93 -9.89
C PHE A 39 11.35 -10.91 -10.96
N SER A 40 11.38 -10.51 -12.24
CA SER A 40 10.95 -11.35 -13.36
C SER A 40 11.80 -12.62 -13.49
N LEU A 41 13.12 -12.53 -13.29
CA LEU A 41 14.02 -13.69 -13.31
C LEU A 41 13.68 -14.68 -12.20
N LYS A 42 13.39 -14.20 -10.98
CA LYS A 42 13.01 -15.07 -9.86
C LYS A 42 11.69 -15.79 -10.13
N LEU A 43 10.68 -15.08 -10.63
CA LEU A 43 9.42 -15.72 -11.05
C LEU A 43 9.63 -16.75 -12.16
N LEU A 44 10.48 -16.45 -13.14
CA LEU A 44 10.81 -17.37 -14.23
C LEU A 44 11.46 -18.65 -13.68
N THR A 45 12.34 -18.56 -12.67
CA THR A 45 12.91 -19.77 -12.04
C THR A 45 11.87 -20.61 -11.31
N CYS A 46 10.86 -19.99 -10.68
CA CYS A 46 9.73 -20.70 -10.08
C CYS A 46 8.84 -21.36 -11.16
N LEU A 47 8.59 -20.67 -12.27
CA LEU A 47 7.84 -21.23 -13.41
C LEU A 47 8.56 -22.44 -14.00
N LEU A 48 9.88 -22.36 -14.19
CA LEU A 48 10.69 -23.49 -14.66
C LEU A 48 10.67 -24.67 -13.69
N TYR A 49 10.50 -24.43 -12.39
CA TYR A 49 10.29 -25.50 -11.41
C TYR A 49 8.95 -26.21 -11.66
N ILE A 50 7.86 -25.48 -11.90
CA ILE A 50 6.55 -26.07 -12.23
C ILE A 50 6.65 -26.89 -13.52
N VAL A 51 7.24 -26.32 -14.58
CA VAL A 51 7.45 -27.02 -15.86
C VAL A 51 8.27 -28.29 -15.66
N ARG A 52 9.31 -28.26 -14.83
CA ARG A 52 10.10 -29.45 -14.48
C ARG A 52 9.22 -30.51 -13.80
N VAL A 53 8.41 -30.14 -12.82
CA VAL A 53 7.53 -31.09 -12.09
C VAL A 53 6.53 -31.75 -13.05
N LEU A 54 5.96 -31.00 -13.99
CA LEU A 54 4.98 -31.51 -14.96
C LEU A 54 5.60 -32.41 -16.04
N LEU A 55 6.89 -32.23 -16.34
CA LEU A 55 7.63 -33.04 -17.31
C LEU A 55 8.39 -34.21 -16.68
N ASP A 56 8.21 -34.44 -15.38
CA ASP A 56 8.91 -35.48 -14.63
C ASP A 56 8.14 -36.80 -14.76
N ASP A 57 8.74 -37.77 -15.46
CA ASP A 57 8.14 -39.09 -15.65
C ASP A 57 8.74 -40.09 -14.64
N PRO A 58 7.99 -40.54 -13.62
CA PRO A 58 8.50 -41.45 -12.59
C PRO A 58 8.90 -42.83 -13.15
N ALA A 59 8.50 -43.16 -14.38
CA ALA A 59 8.80 -44.42 -15.05
C ALA A 59 10.24 -44.51 -15.62
N LEU A 60 10.97 -43.39 -15.74
CA LEU A 60 12.30 -43.34 -16.37
C LEU A 60 13.44 -43.82 -15.45
N GLY A 61 13.15 -44.18 -14.20
CA GLY A 61 14.13 -44.61 -13.20
C GLY A 61 14.98 -43.46 -12.65
N ILE A 62 15.42 -43.59 -11.42
CA ILE A 62 16.08 -42.51 -10.67
C ILE A 62 17.55 -42.86 -10.46
N GLY A 63 18.45 -41.91 -10.76
CA GLY A 63 19.89 -42.11 -10.59
C GLY A 63 20.73 -40.84 -10.82
N CYS A 64 22.00 -40.89 -10.41
CA CYS A 64 22.98 -39.86 -10.70
C CYS A 64 23.26 -39.74 -12.20
N TRP A 65 23.74 -38.57 -12.65
CA TRP A 65 24.00 -38.34 -14.06
C TRP A 65 25.08 -39.31 -14.57
N GLY A 66 24.71 -40.23 -15.48
CA GLY A 66 25.58 -41.27 -16.02
C GLY A 66 25.66 -42.56 -15.20
N CYS A 67 24.85 -42.72 -14.15
CA CYS A 67 24.79 -43.91 -13.31
C CYS A 67 23.64 -44.86 -13.71
N PRO A 68 23.69 -46.16 -13.34
CA PRO A 68 22.56 -47.06 -13.56
C PRO A 68 21.32 -46.55 -12.82
N LYS A 69 20.21 -46.46 -13.54
CA LYS A 69 18.93 -46.00 -13.01
C LYS A 69 18.22 -47.14 -12.30
N GLN A 70 17.59 -46.84 -11.16
CA GLN A 70 16.78 -47.81 -10.42
C GLN A 70 15.34 -47.31 -10.28
N ASN A 71 14.37 -48.22 -10.41
CA ASN A 71 12.98 -47.92 -10.15
C ASN A 71 12.68 -48.17 -8.67
N TYR A 72 12.27 -47.12 -7.97
CA TYR A 72 11.88 -47.21 -6.57
C TYR A 72 10.36 -47.30 -6.50
N SER A 73 9.85 -48.47 -6.08
CA SER A 73 8.45 -48.62 -5.70
C SER A 73 8.31 -48.40 -4.20
N PHE A 74 7.42 -47.50 -3.79
CA PHE A 74 7.07 -47.36 -2.38
C PHE A 74 6.29 -48.60 -1.92
N ASN A 75 6.68 -49.17 -0.78
CA ASN A 75 6.02 -50.31 -0.17
C ASN A 75 5.55 -49.92 1.23
N ASP A 76 4.23 -49.84 1.44
CA ASP A 76 3.61 -49.31 2.66
C ASP A 76 3.96 -50.14 3.92
N SER A 77 4.48 -51.36 3.73
CA SER A 77 4.86 -52.29 4.81
C SER A 77 6.31 -52.14 5.30
N SER A 78 7.19 -51.43 4.58
CA SER A 78 8.60 -51.26 4.96
C SER A 78 8.83 -49.89 5.61
N SER A 79 9.46 -49.86 6.78
CA SER A 79 9.85 -48.62 7.49
C SER A 79 11.02 -47.88 6.84
N GLU A 80 11.60 -48.41 5.76
CA GLU A 80 12.78 -47.83 5.11
C GLU A 80 12.37 -46.79 4.06
N ILE A 81 12.84 -45.55 4.26
CA ILE A 81 12.57 -44.43 3.37
C ILE A 81 13.60 -44.43 2.24
N ASN A 82 13.13 -44.46 1.00
CA ASN A 82 13.98 -44.27 -0.16
C ASN A 82 14.39 -42.79 -0.28
N TRP A 83 15.63 -42.45 0.09
CA TRP A 83 16.17 -41.09 -0.02
C TRP A 83 16.59 -40.70 -1.45
N ALA A 84 16.79 -41.69 -2.33
CA ALA A 84 17.24 -41.45 -3.70
C ALA A 84 16.26 -40.60 -4.53
N PRO A 85 14.93 -40.81 -4.50
CA PRO A 85 13.93 -39.93 -5.13
C PRO A 85 13.91 -38.47 -4.63
N ILE A 86 14.39 -38.22 -3.41
CA ILE A 86 14.47 -36.88 -2.82
C ILE A 86 15.75 -36.18 -3.31
N LEU A 87 16.89 -36.88 -3.29
CA LEU A 87 18.18 -36.30 -3.65
C LEU A 87 18.40 -36.20 -5.16
N TRP A 88 17.99 -37.22 -5.92
CA TRP A 88 18.21 -37.34 -7.35
C TRP A 88 16.92 -37.08 -8.11
N VAL A 89 16.97 -36.07 -8.97
CA VAL A 89 15.85 -35.63 -9.80
C VAL A 89 16.35 -35.54 -11.24
N GLU A 90 15.75 -36.32 -12.13
CA GLU A 90 16.08 -36.26 -13.54
C GLU A 90 15.57 -34.94 -14.14
N ARG A 91 16.50 -34.15 -14.69
CA ARG A 91 16.20 -32.88 -15.34
C ARG A 91 16.64 -32.96 -16.80
N LYS A 92 15.76 -32.55 -17.71
CA LYS A 92 16.14 -32.35 -19.12
C LYS A 92 17.32 -31.37 -19.19
N MET A 93 18.32 -31.69 -20.01
CA MET A 93 19.54 -30.88 -20.15
C MET A 93 19.24 -29.43 -20.53
N THR A 94 18.22 -29.22 -21.37
CA THR A 94 17.73 -27.89 -21.78
C THR A 94 17.22 -27.08 -20.59
N LEU A 95 16.43 -27.68 -19.70
CA LEU A 95 15.92 -27.02 -18.49
C LEU A 95 17.04 -26.69 -17.51
N TRP A 96 18.01 -27.60 -17.32
CA TRP A 96 19.18 -27.35 -16.48
C TRP A 96 20.02 -26.18 -17.04
N ALA A 97 20.29 -26.15 -18.34
CA ALA A 97 21.06 -25.08 -18.98
C ALA A 97 20.38 -23.71 -18.83
N ILE A 98 19.05 -23.66 -18.99
CA ILE A 98 18.27 -22.43 -18.78
C ILE A 98 18.33 -22.00 -17.30
N GLN A 99 18.19 -22.94 -16.35
CA GLN A 99 18.26 -22.60 -14.92
C GLN A 99 19.65 -22.09 -14.50
N VAL A 100 20.73 -22.67 -15.02
CA VAL A 100 22.10 -22.23 -14.74
C VAL A 100 22.38 -20.84 -15.30
N THR A 101 21.94 -20.56 -16.53
CA THR A 101 22.10 -19.22 -17.12
C THR A 101 21.30 -18.17 -16.34
N LEU A 102 20.08 -18.50 -15.93
CA LEU A 102 19.26 -17.63 -15.08
C LEU A 102 19.82 -17.47 -13.67
N ALA A 103 20.55 -18.44 -13.11
CA ALA A 103 21.17 -18.35 -11.79
C ALA A 103 22.43 -17.46 -11.79
N HIS A 104 23.16 -17.39 -12.90
CA HIS A 104 24.35 -16.54 -13.03
C HIS A 104 24.04 -15.04 -12.90
N ILE A 105 22.91 -14.58 -13.43
CA ILE A 105 22.57 -13.15 -13.48
C ILE A 105 22.32 -12.58 -12.06
N PRO A 106 21.45 -13.18 -11.21
CA PRO A 106 21.27 -12.75 -9.82
C PRO A 106 22.54 -12.90 -8.96
N PHE A 107 23.37 -13.91 -9.24
CA PHE A 107 24.64 -14.11 -8.52
C PHE A 107 25.61 -12.95 -8.76
N LEU A 108 25.83 -12.58 -10.02
CA LEU A 108 26.65 -11.40 -10.38
C LEU A 108 26.05 -10.12 -9.80
N HIS A 109 24.72 -9.99 -9.84
CA HIS A 109 24.01 -8.86 -9.24
C HIS A 109 24.14 -8.80 -7.71
N SER A 110 24.27 -9.93 -7.01
CA SER A 110 24.46 -9.95 -5.54
C SER A 110 25.88 -9.60 -5.13
N ILE A 111 26.87 -9.86 -5.99
CA ILE A 111 28.28 -9.57 -5.74
C ILE A 111 28.58 -8.08 -5.96
N LEU A 112 27.99 -7.47 -6.98
CA LEU A 112 28.28 -6.09 -7.37
C LEU A 112 28.07 -5.05 -6.24
N PRO A 113 27.00 -5.11 -5.41
CA PRO A 113 26.78 -4.21 -4.28
C PRO A 113 27.72 -4.49 -3.10
N SER A 114 28.24 -5.71 -2.95
CA SER A 114 29.18 -6.07 -1.87
C SER A 114 30.54 -5.41 -2.03
N PHE A 115 30.89 -5.02 -3.26
CA PHE A 115 32.09 -4.22 -3.56
C PHE A 115 31.91 -2.71 -3.29
N LEU A 116 30.70 -2.24 -2.96
CA LEU A 116 30.50 -0.89 -2.43
C LEU A 116 30.67 -0.90 -0.90
N PRO A 117 31.47 0.00 -0.30
CA PRO A 117 31.66 0.02 1.13
C PRO A 117 30.33 0.33 1.83
N PRO A 118 30.06 -0.29 2.99
CA PRO A 118 28.87 -0.01 3.77
C PRO A 118 28.93 1.44 4.25
N SER A 119 28.01 2.29 3.78
CA SER A 119 27.91 3.66 4.29
C SER A 119 27.26 3.74 5.68
N THR A 120 26.84 2.60 6.23
CA THR A 120 26.31 2.46 7.59
C THR A 120 26.46 1.00 7.99
N SER A 121 26.78 0.77 9.27
CA SER A 121 26.78 -0.53 9.95
C SER A 121 25.41 -1.23 9.83
N ILE A 122 25.13 -1.87 8.71
CA ILE A 122 24.00 -2.78 8.56
C ILE A 122 24.55 -4.18 8.90
N PRO A 123 24.00 -4.87 9.91
CA PRO A 123 24.55 -6.14 10.33
C PRO A 123 24.43 -7.16 9.19
N PHE A 124 25.54 -7.85 8.93
CA PHE A 124 25.67 -9.03 8.05
C PHE A 124 24.65 -10.15 8.36
N HIS A 125 23.91 -10.03 9.47
CA HIS A 125 23.02 -11.03 10.03
C HIS A 125 21.53 -10.83 9.72
N SER A 126 21.17 -9.91 8.82
CA SER A 126 19.78 -9.73 8.40
C SER A 126 19.31 -10.90 7.51
N PHE A 127 18.15 -11.48 7.83
CA PHE A 127 17.53 -12.65 7.14
C PHE A 127 17.54 -12.59 5.59
N PRO A 128 17.44 -11.42 4.93
CA PRO A 128 17.55 -11.29 3.47
C PRO A 128 18.96 -11.45 2.91
N PHE A 129 20.02 -11.54 3.72
CA PHE A 129 21.42 -11.71 3.29
C PHE A 129 21.90 -13.16 3.38
N LEU A 130 21.22 -14.00 4.18
CA LEU A 130 21.54 -15.44 4.31
C LEU A 130 20.97 -16.31 3.18
N LEU A 131 19.84 -15.89 2.57
CA LEU A 131 19.17 -16.60 1.47
C LEU A 131 19.79 -16.36 0.07
N PRO A 132 20.20 -15.13 -0.33
CA PRO A 132 20.67 -14.83 -1.68
C PRO A 132 21.93 -15.58 -2.12
N PRO A 133 22.97 -15.76 -1.28
CA PRO A 133 24.14 -16.51 -1.74
C PRO A 133 23.86 -18.02 -1.79
N ARG A 134 22.88 -18.57 -1.06
CA ARG A 134 22.66 -20.03 -1.00
C ARG A 134 21.88 -20.63 -2.18
N SER A 135 21.05 -19.87 -2.90
CA SER A 135 20.24 -20.42 -4.01
C SER A 135 20.99 -20.61 -5.35
N PRO A 136 21.89 -19.72 -5.81
CA PRO A 136 22.62 -19.91 -7.07
C PRO A 136 23.91 -20.73 -6.91
N LEU A 137 24.49 -20.82 -5.72
CA LEU A 137 25.76 -21.54 -5.49
C LEU A 137 25.69 -23.02 -5.91
N PRO A 138 24.64 -23.80 -5.56
CA PRO A 138 24.52 -25.18 -6.03
C PRO A 138 24.51 -25.29 -7.55
N PHE A 139 23.86 -24.35 -8.27
CA PHE A 139 23.85 -24.35 -9.73
C PHE A 139 25.24 -24.13 -10.32
N ILE A 140 26.04 -23.23 -9.75
CA ILE A 140 27.41 -22.98 -10.19
C ILE A 140 28.28 -24.23 -9.95
N ILE A 141 28.10 -24.91 -8.81
CA ILE A 141 28.82 -26.16 -8.50
C ILE A 141 28.49 -27.26 -9.54
N THR A 142 27.24 -27.34 -10.01
CA THR A 142 26.86 -28.33 -11.05
C THR A 142 27.55 -28.14 -12.41
N ILE A 143 28.13 -26.96 -12.67
CA ILE A 143 28.93 -26.71 -13.88
C ILE A 143 30.25 -27.48 -13.79
N PHE A 144 30.92 -27.41 -12.64
CA PHE A 144 32.22 -28.02 -12.41
C PHE A 144 32.15 -29.52 -12.12
N TRP A 145 31.02 -30.00 -11.59
CA TRP A 145 30.82 -31.40 -11.18
C TRP A 145 29.66 -32.05 -11.97
N PRO A 146 29.96 -32.79 -13.05
CA PRO A 146 28.95 -33.47 -13.88
C PRO A 146 27.96 -34.39 -13.14
N PRO A 147 28.36 -35.23 -12.15
CA PRO A 147 27.41 -36.14 -11.50
C PRO A 147 26.33 -35.39 -10.70
N LEU A 148 26.60 -34.15 -10.26
CA LEU A 148 25.67 -33.34 -9.46
C LEU A 148 24.56 -32.66 -10.28
N ARG A 149 24.51 -32.84 -11.60
CA ARG A 149 23.46 -32.26 -12.45
C ARG A 149 22.05 -32.75 -12.09
N ASN A 150 21.94 -33.97 -11.60
CA ASN A 150 20.67 -34.53 -11.11
C ASN A 150 20.39 -34.23 -9.64
N LEU A 151 21.28 -33.51 -8.94
CA LEU A 151 21.04 -33.15 -7.54
C LEU A 151 19.87 -32.16 -7.43
N PHE A 152 18.94 -32.43 -6.52
CA PHE A 152 17.85 -31.53 -6.24
C PHE A 152 18.33 -30.19 -5.68
N ILE A 153 17.79 -29.10 -6.22
CA ILE A 153 18.03 -27.74 -5.73
C ILE A 153 16.66 -27.11 -5.45
N PRO A 154 16.40 -26.56 -4.24
CA PRO A 154 15.10 -26.02 -3.86
C PRO A 154 14.86 -24.62 -4.46
N VAL A 155 14.77 -24.55 -5.80
CA VAL A 155 14.54 -23.30 -6.56
C VAL A 155 13.22 -22.62 -6.19
N PHE A 156 12.23 -23.39 -5.73
CA PHE A 156 10.93 -22.86 -5.38
C PHE A 156 11.00 -21.81 -4.25
N LEU A 157 12.05 -21.82 -3.41
CA LEU A 157 12.30 -20.78 -2.39
C LEU A 157 12.57 -19.39 -2.99
N ASN A 158 12.86 -19.29 -4.29
CA ASN A 158 13.00 -18.02 -5.00
C ASN A 158 11.73 -17.17 -4.98
N CYS A 159 10.56 -17.75 -4.65
CA CYS A 159 9.32 -16.98 -4.47
C CYS A 159 9.43 -15.94 -3.35
N TRP A 160 10.07 -16.28 -2.22
CA TRP A 160 10.30 -15.34 -1.11
C TRP A 160 11.27 -14.23 -1.50
N LEU A 161 12.29 -14.60 -2.28
CA LEU A 161 13.24 -13.65 -2.85
C LEU A 161 12.58 -12.72 -3.88
N ALA A 162 11.53 -13.17 -4.58
CA ALA A 162 10.71 -12.34 -5.47
C ALA A 162 9.80 -11.41 -4.66
N LYS A 163 9.14 -11.93 -3.62
CA LYS A 163 8.33 -11.14 -2.68
C LYS A 163 9.14 -10.00 -2.06
N HIS A 164 10.35 -10.27 -1.57
CA HIS A 164 11.21 -9.23 -1.01
C HIS A 164 11.64 -8.18 -2.06
N ALA A 165 11.89 -8.61 -3.31
CA ALA A 165 12.17 -7.66 -4.40
C ALA A 165 10.97 -6.75 -4.71
N LEU A 166 9.75 -7.30 -4.61
CA LEU A 166 8.50 -6.55 -4.77
C LEU A 166 8.32 -5.51 -3.65
N GLU A 167 8.50 -5.89 -2.38
CA GLU A 167 8.43 -4.96 -1.22
C GLU A 167 9.40 -3.79 -1.39
N ASN A 168 10.65 -4.08 -1.77
CA ASN A 168 11.65 -3.05 -2.02
C ASN A 168 11.26 -2.13 -3.20
N MET A 169 10.66 -2.66 -4.25
CA MET A 169 10.18 -1.87 -5.38
C MET A 169 9.01 -0.96 -4.98
N ILE A 170 8.07 -1.47 -4.16
CA ILE A 170 6.95 -0.70 -3.63
C ILE A 170 7.44 0.47 -2.77
N ASN A 171 8.44 0.23 -1.92
CA ASN A 171 9.03 1.26 -1.06
C ASN A 171 9.70 2.38 -1.87
N ASP A 172 10.40 2.01 -2.95
CA ASP A 172 10.97 2.99 -3.89
C ASP A 172 9.88 3.80 -4.60
N PHE A 173 8.80 3.15 -5.04
CA PHE A 173 7.64 3.83 -5.63
C PHE A 173 7.00 4.82 -4.65
N HIS A 174 6.91 4.46 -3.36
CA HIS A 174 6.40 5.34 -2.32
C HIS A 174 7.28 6.58 -2.13
N ARG A 175 8.61 6.44 -2.25
CA ARG A 175 9.57 7.55 -2.18
C ARG A 175 9.55 8.43 -3.43
N ALA A 176 9.23 7.84 -4.58
CA ALA A 176 9.33 8.41 -5.91
C ALA A 176 8.11 9.22 -6.38
N ILE A 177 6.92 8.81 -5.97
CA ILE A 177 5.64 9.30 -6.51
C ILE A 177 4.85 9.93 -5.37
N LEU A 178 4.35 11.15 -5.59
CA LEU A 178 3.24 11.73 -4.82
C LEU A 178 2.01 10.82 -4.95
N ARG A 179 1.92 9.83 -4.04
CA ARG A 179 0.72 9.09 -3.58
C ARG A 179 -0.47 9.05 -4.55
N THR A 180 -0.33 8.41 -5.72
CA THR A 180 -1.51 8.01 -6.51
C THR A 180 -1.99 6.60 -6.15
N GLN A 181 -1.11 5.71 -5.70
CA GLN A 181 -1.49 4.41 -5.16
C GLN A 181 -1.59 4.47 -3.62
N SER A 182 -2.74 4.06 -3.09
CA SER A 182 -3.00 4.06 -1.65
C SER A 182 -2.07 3.07 -0.93
N ALA A 183 -1.53 3.45 0.23
CA ALA A 183 -0.76 2.55 1.10
C ALA A 183 -1.49 1.21 1.35
N MET A 184 -2.83 1.26 1.43
CA MET A 184 -3.72 0.10 1.43
C MET A 184 -3.45 -0.91 0.30
N PHE A 185 -3.37 -0.42 -0.93
CA PHE A 185 -3.20 -1.29 -2.09
C PHE A 185 -1.87 -2.02 -2.02
N ASN A 186 -0.81 -1.29 -1.61
CA ASN A 186 0.52 -1.86 -1.42
C ASN A 186 0.51 -2.96 -0.35
N GLN A 187 -0.18 -2.75 0.77
CA GLN A 187 -0.26 -3.76 1.82
C GLN A 187 -1.09 -4.97 1.41
N VAL A 188 -2.24 -4.77 0.74
CA VAL A 188 -3.05 -5.86 0.16
C VAL A 188 -2.21 -6.69 -0.81
N LEU A 189 -1.42 -6.04 -1.65
CA LEU A 189 -0.53 -6.72 -2.59
C LEU A 189 0.52 -7.55 -1.86
N ILE A 190 1.14 -7.03 -0.80
CA ILE A 190 2.14 -7.74 0.00
C ILE A 190 1.51 -8.97 0.68
N LEU A 191 0.32 -8.83 1.28
CA LEU A 191 -0.43 -9.91 1.91
C LEU A 191 -0.85 -11.00 0.91
N PHE A 192 -1.29 -10.59 -0.27
CA PHE A 192 -1.60 -11.54 -1.35
C PHE A 192 -0.35 -12.31 -1.78
N CYS A 193 0.78 -11.62 -1.94
CA CYS A 193 2.05 -12.24 -2.30
C CYS A 193 2.61 -13.17 -1.20
N THR A 194 2.40 -12.86 0.09
CA THR A 194 2.83 -13.75 1.19
C THR A 194 2.03 -15.03 1.21
N LEU A 195 0.72 -14.94 1.06
CA LEU A 195 -0.16 -16.11 0.97
C LEU A 195 0.21 -16.98 -0.22
N LEU A 196 0.41 -16.39 -1.40
CA LEU A 196 0.86 -17.12 -2.59
C LEU A 196 2.22 -17.79 -2.39
N CYS A 197 3.20 -17.11 -1.79
CA CYS A 197 4.51 -17.69 -1.52
C CYS A 197 4.44 -18.85 -0.52
N LEU A 198 3.64 -18.70 0.53
CA LEU A 198 3.45 -19.72 1.56
C LEU A 198 2.80 -20.97 0.94
N VAL A 199 1.70 -20.80 0.21
CA VAL A 199 1.04 -21.89 -0.54
C VAL A 199 2.03 -22.53 -1.51
N PHE A 200 2.72 -21.75 -2.34
CA PHE A 200 3.66 -22.26 -3.34
C PHE A 200 4.80 -23.07 -2.70
N THR A 201 5.41 -22.58 -1.61
CA THR A 201 6.47 -23.34 -0.91
C THR A 201 5.95 -24.60 -0.24
N GLY A 202 4.74 -24.57 0.35
CA GLY A 202 4.09 -25.77 0.87
C GLY A 202 3.86 -26.81 -0.24
N THR A 203 3.29 -26.39 -1.37
CA THR A 203 2.99 -27.30 -2.48
C THR A 203 4.24 -27.97 -3.03
N CYS A 204 5.29 -27.20 -3.30
CA CYS A 204 6.54 -27.70 -3.85
C CYS A 204 7.29 -28.56 -2.83
N GLY A 205 7.27 -28.18 -1.54
CA GLY A 205 7.92 -28.93 -0.47
C GLY A 205 7.29 -30.30 -0.26
N ILE A 206 5.96 -30.35 -0.15
CA ILE A 206 5.22 -31.60 0.07
C ILE A 206 5.28 -32.49 -1.16
N GLN A 207 5.05 -31.92 -2.35
CA GLN A 207 5.17 -32.66 -3.61
C GLN A 207 6.55 -33.30 -3.76
N HIS A 208 7.61 -32.62 -3.33
CA HIS A 208 8.97 -33.13 -3.43
C HIS A 208 9.28 -34.22 -2.39
N LEU A 209 8.88 -34.04 -1.14
CA LEU A 209 9.14 -35.01 -0.08
C LEU A 209 8.31 -36.29 -0.24
N GLU A 210 7.05 -36.17 -0.68
CA GLU A 210 6.17 -37.32 -0.93
C GLU A 210 6.55 -38.12 -2.19
N ARG A 211 7.63 -37.75 -2.90
CA ARG A 211 8.21 -38.60 -3.95
C ARG A 211 8.73 -39.93 -3.44
N ALA A 212 9.17 -39.96 -2.18
CA ALA A 212 9.63 -41.17 -1.52
C ALA A 212 8.47 -42.00 -0.94
N GLY A 213 7.23 -41.48 -1.00
CA GLY A 213 6.02 -42.07 -0.45
C GLY A 213 4.99 -42.31 -1.55
N GLU A 214 3.85 -41.65 -1.46
CA GLU A 214 2.70 -41.88 -2.35
C GLU A 214 2.77 -41.13 -3.71
N ASN A 215 3.89 -40.46 -4.01
CA ASN A 215 4.13 -39.74 -5.27
C ASN A 215 2.97 -38.80 -5.64
N LEU A 216 2.65 -37.86 -4.74
CA LEU A 216 1.57 -36.90 -4.96
C LEU A 216 1.81 -36.00 -6.18
N SER A 217 0.74 -35.73 -6.93
CA SER A 217 0.75 -34.73 -8.00
C SER A 217 0.87 -33.31 -7.45
N LEU A 218 1.24 -32.35 -8.31
CA LEU A 218 1.32 -30.94 -7.92
C LEU A 218 -0.05 -30.38 -7.48
N LEU A 219 -1.13 -30.79 -8.15
CA LEU A 219 -2.49 -30.34 -7.84
C LEU A 219 -3.02 -30.93 -6.53
N THR A 220 -2.77 -32.21 -6.25
CA THR A 220 -3.15 -32.84 -4.98
C THR A 220 -2.37 -32.22 -3.80
N SER A 221 -1.10 -31.86 -4.04
CA SER A 221 -0.27 -31.16 -3.04
C SER A 221 -0.76 -29.72 -2.80
N PHE A 222 -1.24 -29.03 -3.85
CA PHE A 222 -1.89 -27.72 -3.73
C PHE A 222 -3.20 -27.77 -2.95
N TYR A 223 -4.04 -28.74 -3.25
CA TYR A 223 -5.26 -28.99 -2.49
C TYR A 223 -4.94 -29.24 -1.01
N PHE A 224 -3.99 -30.13 -0.69
CA PHE A 224 -3.56 -30.39 0.67
C PHE A 224 -3.10 -29.10 1.40
N CYS A 225 -2.26 -28.28 0.76
CA CYS A 225 -1.79 -27.04 1.37
C CYS A 225 -2.93 -26.06 1.67
N ILE A 226 -3.88 -25.88 0.74
CA ILE A 226 -5.03 -24.99 0.97
C ILE A 226 -5.90 -25.50 2.10
N VAL A 227 -6.24 -26.80 2.11
CA VAL A 227 -7.05 -27.43 3.17
C VAL A 227 -6.38 -27.33 4.54
N THR A 228 -5.04 -27.44 4.57
CA THR A 228 -4.26 -27.32 5.81
C THR A 228 -4.18 -25.88 6.30
N PHE A 229 -3.87 -24.91 5.42
CA PHE A 229 -3.76 -23.50 5.82
C PHE A 229 -5.12 -22.84 6.12
N SER A 230 -6.20 -23.37 5.55
CA SER A 230 -7.57 -22.99 5.93
C SER A 230 -8.06 -23.64 7.22
N THR A 231 -7.24 -24.45 7.89
CA THR A 231 -7.57 -25.18 9.12
C THR A 231 -8.75 -26.15 8.99
N VAL A 232 -9.11 -26.56 7.77
CA VAL A 232 -10.23 -27.48 7.50
C VAL A 232 -9.82 -28.92 7.81
N GLY A 233 -8.69 -29.38 7.26
CA GLY A 233 -8.11 -30.69 7.57
C GLY A 233 -8.99 -31.90 7.28
N TYR A 234 -9.45 -32.07 6.03
CA TYR A 234 -10.30 -33.22 5.64
C TYR A 234 -9.68 -34.60 5.91
N GLY A 235 -8.34 -34.70 5.89
CA GLY A 235 -7.61 -35.95 6.15
C GLY A 235 -7.66 -36.96 4.99
N ASP A 236 -8.08 -36.53 3.81
CA ASP A 236 -8.12 -37.32 2.58
C ASP A 236 -6.74 -37.46 1.91
N VAL A 237 -5.91 -36.42 2.00
CA VAL A 237 -4.49 -36.45 1.64
C VAL A 237 -3.67 -36.20 2.90
N THR A 238 -2.72 -37.08 3.22
CA THR A 238 -1.90 -36.97 4.43
C THR A 238 -0.44 -37.32 4.15
N PRO A 239 0.53 -36.63 4.77
CA PRO A 239 1.95 -36.98 4.64
C PRO A 239 2.26 -38.31 5.33
N LYS A 240 2.83 -39.27 4.59
CA LYS A 240 3.15 -40.61 5.12
C LYS A 240 4.56 -40.71 5.69
N ILE A 241 5.47 -39.82 5.26
CA ILE A 241 6.89 -39.90 5.59
C ILE A 241 7.25 -38.93 6.72
N TRP A 242 8.18 -39.30 7.60
CA TRP A 242 8.65 -38.42 8.68
C TRP A 242 9.13 -37.01 8.23
N PRO A 243 9.94 -36.82 7.16
CA PRO A 243 10.35 -35.49 6.73
C PRO A 243 9.18 -34.64 6.20
N SER A 244 8.18 -35.24 5.52
CA SER A 244 6.99 -34.51 5.07
C SER A 244 6.10 -34.12 6.24
N GLN A 245 5.94 -34.99 7.24
CA GLN A 245 5.25 -34.68 8.50
C GLN A 245 5.91 -33.50 9.23
N LEU A 246 7.24 -33.51 9.38
CA LEU A 246 7.98 -32.42 10.00
C LEU A 246 7.80 -31.10 9.23
N LEU A 247 7.88 -31.15 7.89
CA LEU A 247 7.66 -29.96 7.05
C LEU A 247 6.25 -29.39 7.23
N VAL A 248 5.22 -30.24 7.31
CA VAL A 248 3.84 -29.79 7.54
C VAL A 248 3.70 -29.11 8.90
N VAL A 249 4.28 -29.66 9.97
CA VAL A 249 4.27 -29.03 11.31
C VAL A 249 4.92 -27.65 11.26
N ILE A 250 6.09 -27.52 10.65
CA ILE A 250 6.79 -26.24 10.51
C ILE A 250 5.94 -25.24 9.71
N MET A 251 5.35 -25.67 8.59
CA MET A 251 4.53 -24.80 7.75
C MET A 251 3.25 -24.34 8.44
N ILE A 252 2.61 -25.18 9.27
CA ILE A 252 1.46 -24.80 10.10
C ILE A 252 1.87 -23.74 11.12
N CYS A 253 2.97 -23.94 11.86
CA CYS A 253 3.47 -22.95 12.82
C CYS A 253 3.76 -21.60 12.16
N VAL A 254 4.41 -21.61 10.99
CA VAL A 254 4.69 -20.38 10.21
C VAL A 254 3.39 -19.71 9.77
N ALA A 255 2.42 -20.47 9.24
CA ALA A 255 1.15 -19.92 8.78
C ALA A 255 0.33 -19.29 9.92
N LEU A 256 0.24 -19.96 11.07
CA LEU A 256 -0.51 -19.49 12.24
C LEU A 256 0.10 -18.23 12.88
N VAL A 257 1.40 -17.99 12.75
CA VAL A 257 2.03 -16.76 13.25
C VAL A 257 1.94 -15.64 12.21
N VAL A 258 2.25 -15.92 10.95
CA VAL A 258 2.39 -14.89 9.92
C VAL A 258 1.02 -14.37 9.44
N LEU A 259 0.05 -15.25 9.19
CA LEU A 259 -1.23 -14.83 8.59
C LEU A 259 -2.02 -13.89 9.50
N PRO A 260 -2.23 -14.17 10.81
CA PRO A 260 -3.02 -13.29 11.67
C PRO A 260 -2.41 -11.88 11.82
N LEU A 261 -1.09 -11.79 12.00
CA LEU A 261 -0.40 -10.51 12.11
C LEU A 261 -0.58 -9.64 10.85
N GLN A 262 -0.53 -10.27 9.67
CA GLN A 262 -0.73 -9.57 8.41
C GLN A 262 -2.19 -9.16 8.20
N PHE A 263 -3.16 -9.97 8.64
CA PHE A 263 -4.57 -9.62 8.59
C PHE A 263 -4.90 -8.45 9.52
N GLU A 264 -4.37 -8.44 10.75
CA GLU A 264 -4.56 -7.34 11.70
C GLU A 264 -4.05 -6.01 11.13
N GLU A 265 -2.83 -6.00 10.58
CA GLU A 265 -2.24 -4.80 9.99
C GLU A 265 -3.06 -4.31 8.78
N LEU A 266 -3.62 -5.22 7.97
CA LEU A 266 -4.50 -4.88 6.85
C LEU A 266 -5.82 -4.26 7.33
N VAL A 267 -6.45 -4.86 8.34
CA VAL A 267 -7.70 -4.35 8.93
C VAL A 267 -7.46 -2.98 9.55
N TYR A 268 -6.34 -2.79 10.25
CA TYR A 268 -5.94 -1.52 10.81
C TYR A 268 -5.81 -0.44 9.74
N LEU A 269 -5.03 -0.66 8.67
CA LEU A 269 -4.91 0.35 7.62
C LEU A 269 -6.25 0.60 6.91
N TRP A 270 -7.08 -0.44 6.73
CA TRP A 270 -8.39 -0.29 6.08
C TRP A 270 -9.32 0.58 6.90
N MET A 271 -9.35 0.36 8.21
CA MET A 271 -10.13 1.15 9.15
C MET A 271 -9.61 2.60 9.21
N GLU A 272 -8.30 2.80 9.20
CA GLU A 272 -7.67 4.13 9.18
C GLU A 272 -8.01 4.90 7.89
N ARG A 273 -8.03 4.22 6.73
CA ARG A 273 -8.49 4.84 5.48
C ARG A 273 -9.97 5.22 5.52
N GLN A 274 -10.81 4.42 6.17
CA GLN A 274 -12.22 4.80 6.34
C GLN A 274 -12.38 6.04 7.22
N LYS A 275 -11.60 6.15 8.30
CA LYS A 275 -11.60 7.34 9.19
C LYS A 275 -11.11 8.60 8.47
N SER A 276 -10.02 8.47 7.70
CA SER A 276 -9.39 9.59 6.98
C SER A 276 -10.26 10.17 5.84
N GLY A 277 -11.35 9.49 5.49
CA GLY A 277 -12.13 9.81 4.31
C GLY A 277 -11.38 9.45 3.02
N GLY A 278 -12.13 9.17 1.96
CA GLY A 278 -11.57 8.78 0.67
C GLY A 278 -10.91 9.95 -0.09
N ASN A 279 -11.01 9.89 -1.41
CA ASN A 279 -10.74 11.03 -2.29
C ASN A 279 -12.03 11.36 -3.01
N TYR A 280 -12.32 12.64 -3.23
CA TYR A 280 -13.38 13.01 -4.15
C TYR A 280 -12.92 12.68 -5.57
N SER A 281 -13.70 11.82 -6.25
CA SER A 281 -13.23 11.21 -7.50
C SER A 281 -13.16 12.25 -8.62
N ARG A 282 -12.12 12.16 -9.46
CA ARG A 282 -11.92 13.14 -10.55
C ARG A 282 -13.06 13.11 -11.57
N HIS A 283 -13.59 11.93 -11.88
CA HIS A 283 -14.71 11.79 -12.81
C HIS A 283 -15.94 12.52 -12.28
N ARG A 284 -16.27 12.29 -11.00
CA ARG A 284 -17.39 12.97 -10.34
C ARG A 284 -17.24 14.49 -10.33
N ALA A 285 -16.05 15.00 -9.99
CA ALA A 285 -15.77 16.44 -9.99
C ALA A 285 -15.85 17.11 -11.38
N GLN A 286 -15.90 16.34 -12.46
CA GLN A 286 -16.05 16.87 -13.82
C GLN A 286 -17.51 16.80 -14.30
N THR A 287 -18.28 15.83 -13.81
CA THR A 287 -19.67 15.60 -14.24
C THR A 287 -20.69 16.27 -13.33
N GLU A 288 -20.40 16.33 -12.03
CA GLU A 288 -21.28 16.81 -10.99
C GLU A 288 -20.71 18.07 -10.36
N LYS A 289 -21.61 18.90 -9.82
CA LYS A 289 -21.25 20.15 -9.16
C LYS A 289 -21.00 19.87 -7.68
N HIS A 290 -19.91 20.41 -7.15
CA HIS A 290 -19.59 20.30 -5.74
C HIS A 290 -19.12 21.61 -5.13
N VAL A 291 -19.32 21.70 -3.83
CA VAL A 291 -18.90 22.79 -2.95
C VAL A 291 -18.03 22.20 -1.86
N VAL A 292 -17.01 22.96 -1.43
CA VAL A 292 -16.11 22.52 -0.36
C VAL A 292 -16.36 23.34 0.91
N LEU A 293 -16.55 22.65 2.03
CA LEU A 293 -16.72 23.24 3.36
C LEU A 293 -15.47 22.98 4.21
N CYS A 294 -14.67 24.01 4.45
CA CYS A 294 -13.45 23.99 5.24
C CYS A 294 -13.74 24.45 6.68
N VAL A 295 -13.46 23.60 7.66
CA VAL A 295 -13.74 23.88 9.08
C VAL A 295 -12.68 23.29 10.00
N SER A 296 -12.41 23.90 11.16
CA SER A 296 -11.43 23.39 12.14
C SER A 296 -11.92 22.14 12.87
N SER A 297 -13.15 22.18 13.37
CA SER A 297 -13.83 21.08 14.05
C SER A 297 -15.31 21.15 13.70
N LEU A 298 -15.89 20.02 13.35
CA LEU A 298 -17.27 19.95 12.88
C LEU A 298 -18.18 19.39 13.97
N LYS A 299 -19.10 20.23 14.44
CA LYS A 299 -20.18 19.84 15.38
C LYS A 299 -21.48 19.57 14.63
N ILE A 300 -22.39 18.81 15.24
CA ILE A 300 -23.72 18.55 14.66
C ILE A 300 -24.46 19.86 14.36
N ASP A 301 -24.49 20.80 15.31
CA ASP A 301 -25.30 22.02 15.18
C ASP A 301 -24.88 22.80 13.92
N LEU A 302 -23.57 23.02 13.76
CA LEU A 302 -23.01 23.71 12.59
C LEU A 302 -23.31 22.96 11.27
N LEU A 303 -23.17 21.63 11.27
CA LEU A 303 -23.40 20.83 10.08
C LEU A 303 -24.88 20.84 9.69
N MET A 304 -25.77 20.64 10.64
CA MET A 304 -27.21 20.58 10.39
C MET A 304 -27.74 21.93 9.92
N ASP A 305 -27.33 23.02 10.57
CA ASP A 305 -27.70 24.37 10.14
C ASP A 305 -27.23 24.64 8.71
N PHE A 306 -25.97 24.30 8.39
CA PHE A 306 -25.43 24.47 7.04
C PHE A 306 -26.16 23.61 6.00
N LEU A 307 -26.34 22.30 6.25
CA LEU A 307 -26.95 21.40 5.29
C LEU A 307 -28.43 21.72 5.06
N ASN A 308 -29.17 22.02 6.11
CA ASN A 308 -30.59 22.38 5.99
C ASN A 308 -30.76 23.66 5.17
N GLU A 309 -29.96 24.68 5.45
CA GLU A 309 -29.98 25.95 4.70
C GLU A 309 -29.53 25.75 3.25
N PHE A 310 -28.44 25.02 3.02
CA PHE A 310 -27.88 24.81 1.69
C PHE A 310 -28.84 24.03 0.77
N TYR A 311 -29.48 22.97 1.28
CA TYR A 311 -30.37 22.12 0.49
C TYR A 311 -31.84 22.58 0.48
N ALA A 312 -32.20 23.64 1.22
CA ALA A 312 -33.55 24.21 1.20
C ALA A 312 -33.94 24.74 -0.20
N HIS A 313 -32.95 25.26 -0.93
CA HIS A 313 -33.15 25.83 -2.26
C HIS A 313 -33.16 24.75 -3.36
N PRO A 314 -34.15 24.71 -4.26
CA PRO A 314 -34.31 23.64 -5.25
C PRO A 314 -33.13 23.51 -6.22
N ARG A 315 -32.45 24.61 -6.57
CA ARG A 315 -31.29 24.57 -7.49
C ARG A 315 -30.04 23.95 -6.87
N LEU A 316 -29.97 23.88 -5.54
CA LEU A 316 -28.82 23.36 -4.80
C LEU A 316 -28.98 21.87 -4.43
N GLN A 317 -30.12 21.24 -4.77
CA GLN A 317 -30.41 19.86 -4.39
C GLN A 317 -29.50 18.82 -5.05
N ASP A 318 -28.96 19.13 -6.23
CA ASP A 318 -28.07 18.26 -7.01
C ASP A 318 -26.59 18.47 -6.70
N TYR A 319 -26.27 19.40 -5.79
CA TYR A 319 -24.88 19.69 -5.42
C TYR A 319 -24.35 18.69 -4.42
N TYR A 320 -23.06 18.42 -4.52
CA TYR A 320 -22.31 17.68 -3.51
C TYR A 320 -21.64 18.63 -2.53
N VAL A 321 -21.69 18.31 -1.23
CA VAL A 321 -20.98 19.05 -0.19
C VAL A 321 -19.80 18.21 0.29
N VAL A 322 -18.60 18.65 -0.03
CA VAL A 322 -17.34 18.02 0.39
C VAL A 322 -16.82 18.74 1.63
N ILE A 323 -16.78 18.07 2.77
CA ILE A 323 -16.29 18.64 4.02
C ILE A 323 -14.81 18.34 4.14
N LEU A 324 -14.01 19.35 4.45
CA LEU A 324 -12.58 19.24 4.68
C LEU A 324 -12.25 19.72 6.11
N CYS A 325 -11.92 18.78 6.98
CA CYS A 325 -11.70 19.04 8.40
C CYS A 325 -10.50 18.26 8.94
N PRO A 326 -9.58 18.88 9.72
CA PRO A 326 -8.37 18.19 10.19
C PRO A 326 -8.65 17.17 11.30
N THR A 327 -9.77 17.32 12.01
CA THR A 327 -10.16 16.44 13.12
C THR A 327 -10.86 15.17 12.60
N GLU A 328 -10.82 14.09 13.37
CA GLU A 328 -11.59 12.89 13.06
C GLU A 328 -13.09 13.16 13.16
N MET A 329 -13.90 12.37 12.46
CA MET A 329 -15.34 12.52 12.47
C MET A 329 -15.93 12.09 13.82
N ASP A 330 -16.58 13.02 14.51
CA ASP A 330 -17.32 12.74 15.74
C ASP A 330 -18.39 11.67 15.51
N VAL A 331 -18.64 10.82 16.53
CA VAL A 331 -19.62 9.72 16.48
C VAL A 331 -21.02 10.22 16.07
N GLN A 332 -21.39 11.39 16.57
CA GLN A 332 -22.69 12.01 16.31
C GLN A 332 -22.81 12.45 14.83
N VAL A 333 -21.77 13.11 14.30
CA VAL A 333 -21.67 13.51 12.89
C VAL A 333 -21.71 12.29 11.97
N ARG A 334 -21.04 11.20 12.37
CA ARG A 334 -21.04 9.95 11.60
C ARG A 334 -22.44 9.36 11.44
N ARG A 335 -23.28 9.42 12.48
CA ARG A 335 -24.69 8.96 12.41
C ARG A 335 -25.50 9.81 11.44
N VAL A 336 -25.30 11.13 11.48
CA VAL A 336 -25.94 12.06 10.54
C VAL A 336 -25.55 11.67 9.12
N LEU A 337 -24.26 11.60 8.80
CA LEU A 337 -23.80 11.31 7.44
C LEU A 337 -24.19 9.91 6.91
N GLN A 338 -24.60 8.98 7.77
CA GLN A 338 -25.14 7.68 7.37
C GLN A 338 -26.60 7.70 6.92
N ILE A 339 -27.34 8.77 7.20
CA ILE A 339 -28.74 8.90 6.79
C ILE A 339 -28.82 8.97 5.25
N PRO A 340 -29.74 8.24 4.60
CA PRO A 340 -29.81 8.15 3.14
C PRO A 340 -29.79 9.50 2.42
N LEU A 341 -30.49 10.51 2.95
CA LEU A 341 -30.55 11.87 2.43
C LEU A 341 -29.16 12.53 2.27
N TRP A 342 -28.29 12.36 3.26
CA TRP A 342 -26.97 12.99 3.29
C TRP A 342 -25.85 12.06 2.81
N SER A 343 -25.98 10.74 3.01
CA SER A 343 -24.96 9.75 2.63
C SER A 343 -24.57 9.80 1.15
N GLN A 344 -25.51 10.20 0.28
CA GLN A 344 -25.28 10.32 -1.15
C GLN A 344 -24.70 11.68 -1.55
N ARG A 345 -24.90 12.74 -0.75
CA ARG A 345 -24.61 14.13 -1.13
C ARG A 345 -23.45 14.75 -0.36
N VAL A 346 -23.21 14.29 0.86
CA VAL A 346 -22.21 14.85 1.77
C VAL A 346 -21.04 13.89 1.91
N ILE A 347 -19.84 14.39 1.64
CA ILE A 347 -18.62 13.58 1.65
C ILE A 347 -17.64 14.22 2.62
N TYR A 348 -17.31 13.52 3.69
CA TYR A 348 -16.32 13.97 4.67
C TYR A 348 -14.92 13.50 4.29
N LEU A 349 -13.99 14.44 4.22
CA LEU A 349 -12.57 14.22 4.00
C LEU A 349 -11.78 14.75 5.20
N GLN A 350 -11.04 13.89 5.88
CA GLN A 350 -10.14 14.33 6.93
C GLN A 350 -8.90 14.96 6.28
N GLY A 351 -8.66 16.24 6.55
CA GLY A 351 -7.58 17.02 5.95
C GLY A 351 -7.64 18.49 6.32
N SER A 352 -6.54 19.22 6.08
CA SER A 352 -6.48 20.66 6.34
C SER A 352 -6.40 21.44 5.04
N ALA A 353 -7.15 22.55 4.94
CA ALA A 353 -7.13 23.42 3.76
C ALA A 353 -5.78 24.13 3.56
N LEU A 354 -4.87 24.05 4.54
CA LEU A 354 -3.50 24.55 4.45
C LEU A 354 -2.56 23.63 3.65
N LYS A 355 -2.99 22.40 3.33
CA LYS A 355 -2.19 21.42 2.60
C LYS A 355 -2.75 21.22 1.20
N ASP A 356 -1.95 21.51 0.18
CA ASP A 356 -2.32 21.32 -1.23
C ASP A 356 -2.78 19.90 -1.56
N GLN A 357 -2.22 18.89 -0.87
CA GLN A 357 -2.62 17.50 -1.05
C GLN A 357 -4.09 17.27 -0.67
N ASP A 358 -4.57 17.90 0.41
CA ASP A 358 -5.96 17.76 0.85
C ASP A 358 -6.90 18.56 -0.06
N LEU A 359 -6.47 19.72 -0.55
CA LEU A 359 -7.21 20.48 -1.58
C LEU A 359 -7.33 19.69 -2.90
N MET A 360 -6.28 18.98 -3.31
CA MET A 360 -6.29 18.05 -4.45
C MET A 360 -7.20 16.84 -4.22
N ARG A 361 -7.36 16.38 -2.97
CA ARG A 361 -8.30 15.30 -2.61
C ARG A 361 -9.76 15.78 -2.68
N ALA A 362 -10.03 17.03 -2.31
CA ALA A 362 -11.35 17.65 -2.43
C ALA A 362 -11.69 18.17 -3.84
N LYS A 363 -10.71 18.22 -4.75
CA LYS A 363 -10.87 18.79 -6.11
C LYS A 363 -11.36 20.24 -6.07
N MET A 364 -10.68 21.04 -5.25
CA MET A 364 -10.98 22.46 -5.06
C MET A 364 -10.88 23.29 -6.35
N ASP A 365 -10.03 22.86 -7.29
CA ASP A 365 -9.89 23.42 -8.63
C ASP A 365 -11.18 23.36 -9.46
N ASN A 366 -11.96 22.29 -9.27
CA ASN A 366 -13.24 22.08 -9.96
C ASN A 366 -14.46 22.52 -9.13
N GLY A 367 -14.28 22.95 -7.87
CA GLY A 367 -15.38 23.31 -6.98
C GLY A 367 -16.05 24.62 -7.37
N GLU A 368 -17.38 24.68 -7.28
CA GLU A 368 -18.14 25.91 -7.60
C GLU A 368 -18.11 26.95 -6.47
N ALA A 369 -17.82 26.54 -5.24
CA ALA A 369 -17.63 27.44 -4.10
C ALA A 369 -16.81 26.79 -2.98
N CYS A 370 -16.11 27.63 -2.22
CA CYS A 370 -15.43 27.23 -1.00
C CYS A 370 -15.93 28.05 0.19
N PHE A 371 -16.48 27.37 1.20
CA PHE A 371 -16.89 27.94 2.47
C PHE A 371 -15.80 27.71 3.52
N ILE A 372 -15.32 28.78 4.16
CA ILE A 372 -14.38 28.72 5.29
C ILE A 372 -15.09 29.24 6.53
N LEU A 373 -15.34 28.34 7.49
CA LEU A 373 -16.01 28.68 8.75
C LEU A 373 -15.01 28.73 9.90
N SER A 374 -15.06 29.82 10.69
CA SER A 374 -14.27 29.99 11.91
C SER A 374 -14.86 29.17 13.07
N SER A 375 -14.00 28.67 13.96
CA SER A 375 -14.42 27.92 15.14
C SER A 375 -14.87 28.87 16.25
N ARG A 376 -16.17 28.88 16.57
CA ARG A 376 -16.74 29.77 17.61
C ARG A 376 -16.32 29.41 19.04
N ASN A 377 -15.98 28.14 19.28
CA ASN A 377 -15.79 27.58 20.62
C ASN A 377 -14.30 27.41 21.00
N GLU A 378 -13.40 28.04 20.26
CA GLU A 378 -11.97 27.97 20.51
C GLU A 378 -11.56 28.95 21.62
N VAL A 379 -10.60 28.56 22.46
CA VAL A 379 -10.19 29.33 23.64
C VAL A 379 -9.66 30.71 23.25
N ASP A 380 -8.91 30.79 22.15
CA ASP A 380 -8.45 32.04 21.56
C ASP A 380 -9.12 32.30 20.22
N ARG A 381 -10.04 33.27 20.21
CA ARG A 381 -10.74 33.71 19.00
C ARG A 381 -9.80 34.35 17.97
N THR A 382 -8.71 34.96 18.43
CA THR A 382 -7.76 35.62 17.54
C THR A 382 -6.95 34.58 16.77
N ALA A 383 -6.48 33.53 17.44
CA ALA A 383 -5.85 32.38 16.78
C ALA A 383 -6.78 31.68 15.79
N ALA A 384 -8.07 31.52 16.13
CA ALA A 384 -9.06 30.94 15.22
C ALA A 384 -9.18 31.77 13.92
N ASP A 385 -9.29 33.10 14.03
CA ASP A 385 -9.33 33.99 12.88
C ASP A 385 -8.04 33.95 12.05
N HIS A 386 -6.86 33.97 12.70
CA HIS A 386 -5.58 33.81 11.99
C HIS A 386 -5.55 32.51 11.18
N GLN A 387 -6.09 31.42 11.72
CA GLN A 387 -6.18 30.16 10.99
C GLN A 387 -7.12 30.26 9.78
N THR A 388 -8.25 30.96 9.90
CA THR A 388 -9.15 31.20 8.75
C THR A 388 -8.51 32.05 7.66
N ILE A 389 -7.75 33.09 8.04
CA ILE A 389 -7.00 33.94 7.09
C ILE A 389 -6.00 33.09 6.30
N LEU A 390 -5.22 32.26 7.00
CA LEU A 390 -4.24 31.38 6.35
C LEU A 390 -4.90 30.36 5.42
N ARG A 391 -6.07 29.82 5.79
CA ARG A 391 -6.85 28.93 4.91
C ARG A 391 -7.36 29.67 3.69
N ALA A 392 -7.83 30.90 3.85
CA ALA A 392 -8.32 31.71 2.74
C ALA A 392 -7.21 32.01 1.72
N TRP A 393 -6.00 32.33 2.18
CA TRP A 393 -4.82 32.48 1.31
C TRP A 393 -4.46 31.16 0.62
N ALA A 394 -4.32 30.06 1.37
CA ALA A 394 -3.97 28.76 0.80
C ALA A 394 -4.96 28.31 -0.29
N VAL A 395 -6.26 28.53 -0.07
CA VAL A 395 -7.30 28.25 -1.05
C VAL A 395 -7.18 29.16 -2.27
N LYS A 396 -6.98 30.46 -2.08
CA LYS A 396 -6.90 31.43 -3.19
C LYS A 396 -5.66 31.21 -4.05
N ASP A 397 -4.54 30.84 -3.43
CA ASP A 397 -3.29 30.50 -4.11
C ASP A 397 -3.44 29.21 -4.93
N PHE A 398 -4.13 28.20 -4.38
CA PHE A 398 -4.34 26.91 -5.04
C PHE A 398 -5.42 26.95 -6.14
N ALA A 399 -6.56 27.59 -5.88
CA ALA A 399 -7.71 27.66 -6.79
C ALA A 399 -8.25 29.10 -6.88
N PRO A 400 -7.61 29.99 -7.68
CA PRO A 400 -7.95 31.41 -7.72
C PRO A 400 -9.35 31.69 -8.30
N ASN A 401 -9.87 30.79 -9.14
CA ASN A 401 -11.18 30.92 -9.79
C ASN A 401 -12.36 30.48 -8.91
N CYS A 402 -12.10 29.78 -7.81
CA CYS A 402 -13.14 29.30 -6.90
C CYS A 402 -13.64 30.48 -6.04
N PRO A 403 -14.94 30.81 -6.03
CA PRO A 403 -15.46 31.90 -5.22
C PRO A 403 -15.39 31.53 -3.74
N LEU A 404 -14.90 32.48 -2.95
CA LEU A 404 -14.53 32.25 -1.55
C LEU A 404 -15.50 32.94 -0.60
N TYR A 405 -16.14 32.14 0.26
CA TYR A 405 -17.06 32.58 1.30
C TYR A 405 -16.40 32.38 2.66
N VAL A 406 -16.09 33.46 3.36
CA VAL A 406 -15.32 33.39 4.62
C VAL A 406 -16.10 33.99 5.79
N GLN A 407 -16.15 33.25 6.89
CA GLN A 407 -16.61 33.74 8.18
C GLN A 407 -15.42 34.07 9.08
N ILE A 408 -15.44 35.27 9.67
CA ILE A 408 -14.43 35.77 10.61
C ILE A 408 -15.15 36.23 11.89
N LEU A 409 -14.50 36.10 13.04
CA LEU A 409 -15.07 36.49 14.32
C LEU A 409 -14.89 38.00 14.55
N LYS A 410 -13.64 38.48 14.58
CA LYS A 410 -13.30 39.87 14.93
C LYS A 410 -13.24 40.81 13.71
N PRO A 411 -13.68 42.07 13.85
CA PRO A 411 -13.65 43.06 12.75
C PRO A 411 -12.23 43.45 12.32
N GLU A 412 -11.28 43.48 13.26
CA GLU A 412 -9.87 43.82 12.99
C GLU A 412 -9.25 42.91 11.94
N ASN A 413 -9.63 41.64 11.96
CA ASN A 413 -9.11 40.60 11.07
C ASN A 413 -9.77 40.60 9.68
N LYS A 414 -10.91 41.29 9.54
CA LYS A 414 -11.67 41.37 8.28
C LYS A 414 -10.86 41.95 7.13
N PHE A 415 -9.97 42.91 7.42
CA PHE A 415 -9.13 43.54 6.41
C PHE A 415 -8.24 42.52 5.67
N HIS A 416 -7.74 41.50 6.36
CA HIS A 416 -6.85 40.49 5.79
C HIS A 416 -7.52 39.58 4.76
N VAL A 417 -8.85 39.44 4.82
CA VAL A 417 -9.63 38.56 3.93
C VAL A 417 -10.55 39.36 2.99
N LYS A 418 -10.30 40.66 2.84
CA LYS A 418 -11.08 41.53 1.95
C LYS A 418 -10.99 41.13 0.46
N PHE A 419 -10.00 40.31 0.10
CA PHE A 419 -9.86 39.75 -1.24
C PHE A 419 -10.85 38.61 -1.54
N ALA A 420 -11.50 38.05 -0.53
CA ALA A 420 -12.55 37.04 -0.72
C ALA A 420 -13.82 37.68 -1.27
N ASP A 421 -14.58 36.93 -2.05
CA ASP A 421 -15.78 37.41 -2.73
C ASP A 421 -16.86 37.81 -1.72
N HIS A 422 -17.02 37.02 -0.65
CA HIS A 422 -17.99 37.29 0.41
C HIS A 422 -17.37 37.06 1.79
N VAL A 423 -17.46 38.07 2.66
CA VAL A 423 -16.95 38.03 4.04
C VAL A 423 -18.06 38.35 5.02
N VAL A 424 -18.29 37.46 5.97
CA VAL A 424 -19.23 37.65 7.08
C VAL A 424 -18.44 37.79 8.38
N CYS A 425 -18.50 38.98 8.98
CA CYS A 425 -17.89 39.23 10.29
C CYS A 425 -18.93 39.06 11.39
N GLU A 426 -18.72 38.09 12.28
CA GLU A 426 -19.71 37.72 13.31
C GLU A 426 -19.92 38.83 14.33
N GLU A 427 -18.86 39.42 14.88
CA GLU A 427 -18.98 40.48 15.88
C GLU A 427 -19.63 41.75 15.29
N GLU A 428 -19.32 42.15 14.05
CA GLU A 428 -19.96 43.30 13.40
C GLU A 428 -21.47 43.09 13.27
N CYS A 429 -21.90 41.95 12.72
CA CYS A 429 -23.31 41.64 12.56
C CYS A 429 -24.02 41.54 13.92
N LYS A 430 -23.39 40.89 14.90
CA LYS A 430 -23.93 40.72 16.25
C LYS A 430 -24.15 42.08 16.94
N TYR A 431 -23.14 42.95 16.97
CA TYR A 431 -23.27 44.26 17.62
C TYR A 431 -24.22 45.19 16.87
N ALA A 432 -24.27 45.12 15.53
CA ALA A 432 -25.23 45.86 14.74
C ALA A 432 -26.68 45.47 15.07
N MET A 433 -26.99 44.17 15.18
CA MET A 433 -28.33 43.72 15.57
C MET A 433 -28.70 44.16 16.99
N LEU A 434 -27.76 44.10 17.95
CA LEU A 434 -28.01 44.57 19.31
C LEU A 434 -28.26 46.08 19.36
N ALA A 435 -27.52 46.88 18.59
CA ALA A 435 -27.73 48.31 18.49
C ALA A 435 -29.09 48.65 17.85
N LEU A 436 -29.47 47.93 16.79
CA LEU A 436 -30.78 48.10 16.14
C LEU A 436 -31.94 47.71 17.04
N ASN A 437 -31.76 46.71 17.91
CA ASN A 437 -32.77 46.30 18.89
C ASN A 437 -33.10 47.40 19.92
N CYS A 438 -32.18 48.34 20.16
CA CYS A 438 -32.42 49.50 21.03
C CYS A 438 -33.34 50.54 20.39
N ILE A 439 -33.38 50.60 19.04
CA ILE A 439 -34.20 51.54 18.27
C ILE A 439 -35.55 50.90 17.94
N CYS A 440 -35.51 49.68 17.40
CA CYS A 440 -36.70 48.92 17.02
C CYS A 440 -36.72 47.62 17.84
N PRO A 441 -37.82 47.28 18.52
CA PRO A 441 -37.90 46.00 19.22
C PRO A 441 -37.83 44.82 18.23
N ALA A 442 -37.10 43.77 18.61
CA ALA A 442 -37.03 42.48 17.92
C ALA A 442 -36.49 42.49 16.47
N THR A 443 -35.70 43.50 16.08
CA THR A 443 -35.02 43.55 14.76
C THR A 443 -34.10 42.35 14.53
N SER A 444 -33.43 41.86 15.58
CA SER A 444 -32.62 40.64 15.51
C SER A 444 -33.44 39.42 15.10
N THR A 445 -34.64 39.25 15.65
CA THR A 445 -35.53 38.13 15.33
C THR A 445 -36.01 38.22 13.89
N LEU A 446 -36.36 39.44 13.44
CA LEU A 446 -36.76 39.69 12.06
C LEU A 446 -35.65 39.28 11.07
N ILE A 447 -34.40 39.72 11.30
CA ILE A 447 -33.29 39.39 10.41
C ILE A 447 -33.00 37.89 10.42
N THR A 448 -32.98 37.25 11.60
CA THR A 448 -32.76 35.80 11.71
C THR A 448 -33.81 35.01 10.92
N LEU A 449 -35.10 35.39 11.01
CA LEU A 449 -36.17 34.73 10.25
C LEU A 449 -36.08 34.96 8.74
N LEU A 450 -35.53 36.10 8.29
CA LEU A 450 -35.35 36.39 6.88
C LEU A 450 -34.16 35.62 6.27
N VAL A 451 -33.10 35.40 7.05
CA VAL A 451 -31.90 34.70 6.60
C VAL A 451 -32.11 33.18 6.61
N HIS A 452 -32.86 32.65 7.57
CA HIS A 452 -33.19 31.22 7.60
C HIS A 452 -34.26 30.88 6.57
N THR A 453 -33.90 30.10 5.55
CA THR A 453 -34.87 29.68 4.55
C THR A 453 -35.80 28.61 5.13
N SER A 454 -37.05 29.00 5.37
CA SER A 454 -38.12 28.11 5.79
C SER A 454 -39.25 28.13 4.77
N ARG A 455 -39.91 26.98 4.60
CA ARG A 455 -41.18 26.89 3.87
C ARG A 455 -42.24 26.91 4.96
N GLY A 456 -43.08 27.96 5.00
CA GLY A 456 -44.11 28.16 6.03
C GLY A 456 -45.25 27.13 5.97
N GLN A 457 -44.90 25.85 6.12
CA GLN A 457 -45.77 24.69 6.21
C GLN A 457 -46.09 24.37 7.66
#